data_AF-A0A6I1KMB2-F1
#
_entry.id   AF-A0A6I1KMB2-F1
#
_cell.length_a   1.000
_cell.length_b   1.000
_cell.length_c   1.000
_cell.angle_alpha   90.00
_cell.angle_beta   90.00
_cell.angle_gamma   90.00
#
_symmetry.space_group_name_H-M   'P 1'
#
loop_
_entity.id
_entity.type
_entity.pdbx_description
1 polymer ?
#
loop_
_entity_poly.entity_id
_entity_poly.type
_entity_poly.pdbx_seq_one_letter_code
_entity_poly.pdbx_strand_id
1 'polypeptide(L)'
;MVGLLVMLELAALLLVAYPVIADTGPYGGKDGAALAVSQERGADGPRRGHAGAAGEERTGEREKRFIIRTLDDFKGSLSLAEDEIQELEKEIDAITLLESLQREKDFTNFLDWYHGYADWLKDVIGDFEDDLALFPAGPSRGEERWMGRFGGMVKKQHALARELEKRVKRYDAEEKRLAGIIERRRELRERFGELHDSLARIEDRIRESQGSSSERRENEKKAEKFRADIRVVQNELLSLPLVDEDILKHYAVLVERGEAEIDWLSLKRDEYEAMRDVAAVVGRDPRRDASAIEAAYRRVVRVLESAINRLFRKMDELDRKRARVTPAGSLREVERSRELAGFYERLQGRYDGEIRRLRVLIGAYDAELAEVLSERGR
;
A
#
# COMPACT_ATOMS: atom_id res chain seq x y z
N MET A 1 -23.25 30.08 -34.14
CA MET A 1 -21.82 30.36 -34.35
C MET A 1 -21.34 31.41 -33.33
N VAL A 2 -21.30 31.04 -32.05
CA VAL A 2 -20.73 31.87 -30.95
C VAL A 2 -19.95 30.99 -29.95
N GLY A 3 -20.15 29.66 -29.95
CA GLY A 3 -19.47 28.75 -29.01
C GLY A 3 -18.04 28.33 -29.36
N LEU A 4 -17.46 28.79 -30.48
CA LEU A 4 -16.12 28.36 -30.93
C LEU A 4 -15.02 29.40 -30.67
N LEU A 5 -15.38 30.62 -30.23
CA LEU A 5 -14.39 31.65 -29.88
C LEU A 5 -13.96 31.62 -28.40
N VAL A 6 -14.74 31.02 -27.50
CA VAL A 6 -14.41 30.98 -26.06
C VAL A 6 -13.38 29.88 -25.73
N MET A 7 -13.26 28.85 -26.56
CA MET A 7 -12.29 27.76 -26.37
C MET A 7 -10.86 28.11 -26.83
N LEU A 8 -10.68 29.19 -27.61
CA LEU A 8 -9.36 29.60 -28.12
C LEU A 8 -8.66 30.65 -27.23
N GLU A 9 -9.38 31.35 -26.33
CA GLU A 9 -8.76 32.28 -25.38
C GLU A 9 -8.22 31.61 -24.10
N LEU A 10 -8.69 30.40 -23.76
CA LEU A 10 -8.16 29.63 -22.62
C LEU A 10 -6.86 28.87 -22.95
N ALA A 11 -6.56 28.63 -24.23
CA ALA A 11 -5.33 27.97 -24.66
C ALA A 11 -4.11 28.92 -24.72
N ALA A 12 -4.32 30.24 -24.69
CA ALA A 12 -3.25 31.24 -24.75
C ALA A 12 -2.71 31.67 -23.36
N LEU A 13 -3.34 31.22 -22.26
CA LEU A 13 -2.95 31.56 -20.88
C LEU A 13 -2.08 30.50 -20.18
N LEU A 14 -1.81 29.36 -20.84
CA LEU A 14 -0.96 28.28 -20.30
C LEU A 14 0.50 28.30 -20.82
N LEU A 15 0.91 29.35 -21.54
CA LEU A 15 2.24 29.44 -22.16
C LEU A 15 3.20 30.47 -21.54
N VAL A 16 2.93 30.95 -20.33
CA VAL A 16 3.86 31.84 -19.61
C VAL A 16 3.97 31.44 -18.14
N ALA A 17 4.83 30.45 -17.86
CA ALA A 17 5.67 30.36 -16.64
C ALA A 17 6.27 28.94 -16.51
N TYR A 18 7.23 28.61 -17.37
CA TYR A 18 8.18 27.53 -17.10
C TYR A 18 9.59 28.14 -17.10
N PRO A 19 10.25 28.28 -15.94
CA PRO A 19 11.69 28.23 -15.92
C PRO A 19 12.13 26.77 -15.78
N VAL A 20 12.79 26.32 -16.84
CA VAL A 20 13.72 25.19 -16.86
C VAL A 20 14.77 25.37 -15.76
N ILE A 21 14.92 24.39 -14.87
CA ILE A 21 16.11 24.17 -14.02
C ILE A 21 16.25 22.64 -13.94
N ALA A 22 17.04 21.96 -14.77
CA ALA A 22 18.52 21.92 -14.82
C ALA A 22 19.16 21.44 -13.50
N ASP A 23 19.32 20.13 -13.39
CA ASP A 23 20.55 19.42 -13.00
C ASP A 23 21.58 20.21 -12.18
N THR A 24 21.67 19.91 -10.87
CA THR A 24 22.95 19.94 -10.13
C THR A 24 22.91 18.98 -8.95
N GLY A 25 23.77 17.97 -9.01
CA GLY A 25 24.28 17.23 -7.84
C GLY A 25 25.23 18.08 -6.95
N PRO A 26 25.98 17.44 -6.04
CA PRO A 26 26.07 17.82 -4.62
C PRO A 26 27.19 18.80 -4.29
N TYR A 27 26.94 19.72 -3.36
CA TYR A 27 27.97 20.61 -2.81
C TYR A 27 28.63 20.04 -1.56
N GLY A 28 29.93 19.79 -1.68
CA GLY A 28 30.91 20.01 -0.62
C GLY A 28 31.57 21.40 -0.77
N GLY A 29 32.18 21.88 0.31
CA GLY A 29 32.95 23.13 0.41
C GLY A 29 32.44 23.97 1.59
N LYS A 30 33.04 23.96 2.78
CA LYS A 30 34.28 24.64 3.22
C LYS A 30 34.26 26.17 3.02
N ASP A 31 34.81 26.82 4.06
CA ASP A 31 35.01 28.26 4.32
C ASP A 31 33.78 28.92 4.98
N GLY A 32 33.87 29.60 6.12
CA GLY A 32 35.00 30.22 6.80
C GLY A 32 34.50 31.55 7.35
N ALA A 33 34.08 31.60 8.62
CA ALA A 33 33.79 32.85 9.31
C ALA A 33 34.11 32.72 10.80
N ALA A 34 35.29 33.21 11.16
CA ALA A 34 35.69 33.48 12.53
C ALA A 34 34.89 34.67 13.09
N LEU A 35 34.45 34.56 14.35
CA LEU A 35 34.05 35.62 15.30
C LEU A 35 33.68 34.88 16.60
N ALA A 36 34.02 35.24 17.82
CA ALA A 36 34.97 36.17 18.41
C ALA A 36 35.20 35.62 19.82
N VAL A 37 36.46 35.49 20.23
CA VAL A 37 36.84 35.09 21.59
C VAL A 37 36.72 36.31 22.50
N SER A 38 35.67 36.33 23.33
CA SER A 38 35.63 37.21 24.51
C SER A 38 36.25 36.46 25.69
N GLN A 39 37.46 36.91 26.03
CA GLN A 39 38.28 36.43 27.12
C GLN A 39 37.96 37.29 28.36
N GLU A 40 37.12 36.80 29.26
CA GLU A 40 37.02 37.35 30.62
C GLU A 40 37.71 36.42 31.62
N ARG A 41 38.76 36.96 32.24
CA ARG A 41 39.48 36.36 33.36
C ARG A 41 38.76 36.65 34.66
N GLY A 42 38.56 35.61 35.46
CA GLY A 42 38.80 35.66 36.91
C GLY A 42 37.58 35.81 37.82
N ALA A 43 37.12 34.68 38.36
CA ALA A 43 36.73 34.57 39.77
C ALA A 43 36.75 33.09 40.19
N ASP A 44 37.76 32.73 40.99
CA ASP A 44 37.82 31.45 41.70
C ASP A 44 36.68 31.37 42.71
N GLY A 45 35.80 30.41 42.51
CA GLY A 45 34.77 29.99 43.45
C GLY A 45 34.56 28.48 43.29
N PRO A 46 34.33 27.71 44.38
CA PRO A 46 34.26 26.27 44.29
C PRO A 46 33.02 25.87 43.48
N ARG A 47 33.23 25.43 42.22
CA ARG A 47 32.20 24.86 41.35
C ARG A 47 31.71 23.52 41.92
N ARG A 48 30.76 23.59 42.84
CA ARG A 48 29.85 22.47 43.11
C ARG A 48 28.77 22.46 42.04
N GLY A 49 28.79 21.46 41.16
CA GLY A 49 27.59 20.94 40.47
C GLY A 49 27.25 21.48 39.08
N HIS A 50 28.11 21.29 38.06
CA HIS A 50 27.73 21.46 36.64
C HIS A 50 27.51 20.13 35.87
N ALA A 51 27.68 18.98 36.54
CA ALA A 51 27.46 17.67 35.90
C ALA A 51 25.98 17.33 35.66
N GLY A 52 25.05 17.99 36.35
CA GLY A 52 23.60 17.80 36.18
C GLY A 52 23.05 18.46 34.91
N ALA A 53 23.42 19.72 34.65
CA ALA A 53 22.93 20.48 33.50
C ALA A 53 23.36 19.88 32.15
N ALA A 54 24.60 19.38 32.05
CA ALA A 54 25.09 18.76 30.82
C ALA A 54 24.46 17.38 30.53
N GLY A 55 23.94 16.68 31.55
CA GLY A 55 23.20 15.43 31.38
C GLY A 55 21.76 15.69 30.93
N GLU A 56 21.10 16.69 31.51
CA GLU A 56 19.75 17.11 31.13
C GLU A 56 19.69 17.66 29.69
N GLU A 57 20.71 18.41 29.26
CA GLU A 57 20.82 18.94 27.90
C GLU A 57 20.92 17.81 26.85
N ARG A 58 21.72 16.77 27.10
CA ARG A 58 21.87 15.63 26.19
C ARG A 58 20.63 14.74 26.10
N THR A 59 19.95 14.52 27.22
CA THR A 59 18.66 13.81 27.23
C THR A 59 17.64 14.56 26.38
N GLY A 60 17.55 15.89 26.53
CA GLY A 60 16.67 16.71 25.69
C GLY A 60 17.01 16.66 24.20
N GLU A 61 18.30 16.66 23.84
CA GLU A 61 18.72 16.48 22.44
C GLU A 61 18.31 15.12 21.87
N ARG A 62 18.43 14.05 22.65
CA ARG A 62 18.05 12.69 22.22
C ARG A 62 16.55 12.56 21.97
N GLU A 63 15.74 13.05 22.90
CA GLU A 63 14.28 13.11 22.75
C GLU A 63 13.89 13.93 21.51
N LYS A 64 14.51 15.09 21.30
CA LYS A 64 14.29 15.91 20.10
C LYS A 64 14.64 15.16 18.81
N ARG A 65 15.78 14.46 18.75
CA ARG A 65 16.17 13.62 17.59
C ARG A 65 15.19 12.47 17.36
N PHE A 66 14.63 11.89 18.43
CA PHE A 66 13.60 10.86 18.33
C PHE A 66 12.29 11.40 17.71
N ILE A 67 11.81 12.56 18.16
CA ILE A 67 10.60 13.19 17.62
C ILE A 67 10.79 13.57 16.16
N ILE A 68 11.91 14.20 15.80
CA ILE A 68 12.21 14.61 14.41
C ILE A 68 12.21 13.40 13.48
N ARG A 69 12.91 12.32 13.85
CA ARG A 69 12.92 11.07 13.06
C ARG A 69 11.53 10.48 12.87
N THR A 70 10.70 10.52 13.91
CA THR A 70 9.33 10.02 13.84
C THR A 70 8.47 10.89 12.91
N LEU A 71 8.63 12.21 13.01
CA LEU A 71 7.94 13.17 12.13
C LEU A 71 8.32 12.96 10.66
N ASP A 72 9.60 12.73 10.37
CA ASP A 72 10.08 12.43 9.02
C ASP A 72 9.45 11.14 8.46
N ASP A 73 9.25 10.10 9.30
CA ASP A 73 8.57 8.86 8.90
C ASP A 73 7.08 9.09 8.58
N PHE A 74 6.38 9.88 9.37
CA PHE A 74 4.97 10.22 9.06
C PHE A 74 4.86 11.04 7.78
N LYS A 75 5.74 12.02 7.57
CA LYS A 75 5.78 12.81 6.33
C LYS A 75 6.08 11.94 5.11
N GLY A 76 7.01 10.99 5.23
CA GLY A 76 7.26 10.00 4.19
C GLY A 76 6.03 9.12 3.91
N SER A 77 5.35 8.66 4.96
CA SER A 77 4.12 7.87 4.83
C SER A 77 2.97 8.66 4.19
N LEU A 78 2.86 9.96 4.50
CA LEU A 78 1.86 10.84 3.90
C LEU A 78 2.15 11.06 2.41
N SER A 79 3.41 11.33 2.04
CA SER A 79 3.81 11.46 0.64
C SER A 79 3.44 10.22 -0.17
N LEU A 80 3.68 9.02 0.37
CA LEU A 80 3.29 7.77 -0.30
C LEU A 80 1.77 7.63 -0.43
N ALA A 81 0.99 8.05 0.57
CA ALA A 81 -0.46 8.04 0.49
C ALA A 81 -0.98 9.04 -0.57
N GLU A 82 -0.36 10.23 -0.66
CA GLU A 82 -0.69 11.24 -1.66
C GLU A 82 -0.34 10.80 -3.09
N ASP A 83 0.78 10.11 -3.28
CA ASP A 83 1.14 9.49 -4.56
C ASP A 83 0.08 8.45 -4.98
N GLU A 84 -0.38 7.60 -4.05
CA GLU A 84 -1.43 6.61 -4.34
C GLU A 84 -2.80 7.23 -4.62
N ILE A 85 -3.15 8.34 -3.94
CA ILE A 85 -4.33 9.14 -4.25
C ILE A 85 -4.28 9.63 -5.69
N GLN A 86 -3.17 10.26 -6.10
CA GLN A 86 -3.02 10.78 -7.46
C GLN A 86 -3.07 9.67 -8.52
N GLU A 87 -2.48 8.51 -8.25
CA GLU A 87 -2.54 7.37 -9.18
C GLU A 87 -3.95 6.81 -9.30
N LEU A 88 -4.70 6.69 -8.18
CA LEU A 88 -6.10 6.27 -8.21
C LEU A 88 -6.99 7.27 -8.94
N GLU A 89 -6.78 8.57 -8.76
CA GLU A 89 -7.50 9.63 -9.50
C GLU A 89 -7.25 9.50 -11.01
N LYS A 90 -5.99 9.32 -11.44
CA LYS A 90 -5.66 9.08 -12.86
C LYS A 90 -6.32 7.81 -13.39
N GLU A 91 -6.34 6.73 -12.61
CA GLU A 91 -6.96 5.47 -12.99
C GLU A 91 -8.48 5.61 -13.11
N ILE A 92 -9.13 6.41 -12.26
CA ILE A 92 -10.56 6.75 -12.34
C ILE A 92 -10.85 7.61 -13.58
N ASP A 93 -10.06 8.66 -13.82
CA ASP A 93 -10.24 9.54 -14.99
C ASP A 93 -10.03 8.81 -16.32
N ALA A 94 -9.22 7.75 -16.31
CA ALA A 94 -8.98 6.89 -17.48
C ALA A 94 -10.13 5.90 -17.76
N ILE A 95 -11.12 5.76 -16.86
CA ILE A 95 -12.26 4.87 -17.07
C ILE A 95 -13.11 5.39 -18.24
N THR A 96 -13.20 4.59 -19.30
CA THR A 96 -14.02 4.95 -20.46
C THR A 96 -15.50 4.68 -20.21
N LEU A 97 -16.40 5.41 -20.89
CA LEU A 97 -17.86 5.24 -20.79
C LEU A 97 -18.37 3.82 -21.11
N LEU A 98 -17.53 2.99 -21.73
CA LEU A 98 -17.86 1.61 -22.12
C LEU A 98 -17.41 0.57 -21.08
N GLU A 99 -16.84 1.02 -19.95
CA GLU A 99 -16.44 0.16 -18.84
C GLU A 99 -17.55 0.03 -17.80
N SER A 100 -17.42 -0.98 -16.94
CA SER A 100 -18.37 -1.21 -15.86
C SER A 100 -18.33 -0.06 -14.84
N LEU A 101 -19.50 0.51 -14.52
CA LEU A 101 -19.68 1.47 -13.42
C LEU A 101 -19.19 0.92 -12.06
N GLN A 102 -19.11 -0.41 -11.93
CA GLN A 102 -18.57 -1.05 -10.74
C GLN A 102 -17.08 -0.77 -10.56
N ARG A 103 -16.32 -0.61 -11.65
CA ARG A 103 -14.88 -0.29 -11.61
C ARG A 103 -14.64 1.06 -10.97
N GLU A 104 -15.34 2.08 -11.46
CA GLU A 104 -15.27 3.44 -10.93
C GLU A 104 -15.59 3.44 -9.44
N LYS A 105 -16.72 2.85 -9.07
CA LYS A 105 -17.14 2.75 -7.67
C LYS A 105 -16.09 2.06 -6.78
N ASP A 106 -15.46 0.99 -7.27
CA ASP A 106 -14.45 0.27 -6.49
C ASP A 106 -13.16 1.06 -6.30
N PHE A 107 -12.71 1.78 -7.34
CA PHE A 107 -11.58 2.70 -7.20
C PHE A 107 -11.90 3.90 -6.32
N THR A 108 -13.09 4.50 -6.45
CA THR A 108 -13.54 5.57 -5.55
C THR A 108 -13.56 5.10 -4.10
N ASN A 109 -14.03 3.88 -3.83
CA ASN A 109 -13.98 3.33 -2.47
C ASN A 109 -12.54 3.24 -1.94
N PHE A 110 -11.57 2.81 -2.75
CA PHE A 110 -10.16 2.78 -2.38
C PHE A 110 -9.58 4.19 -2.17
N LEU A 111 -9.95 5.13 -3.03
CA LEU A 111 -9.56 6.54 -2.95
C LEU A 111 -10.05 7.18 -1.64
N ASP A 112 -11.32 6.98 -1.29
CA ASP A 112 -11.91 7.43 -0.02
C ASP A 112 -11.15 6.89 1.20
N TRP A 113 -10.70 5.63 1.11
CA TRP A 113 -9.91 5.03 2.18
C TRP A 113 -8.53 5.70 2.30
N TYR A 114 -7.85 5.96 1.18
CA TYR A 114 -6.57 6.65 1.19
C TYR A 114 -6.68 8.10 1.65
N HIS A 115 -7.73 8.84 1.27
CA HIS A 115 -7.99 10.17 1.83
C HIS A 115 -8.15 10.11 3.35
N GLY A 116 -8.96 9.19 3.86
CA GLY A 116 -9.12 9.00 5.31
C GLY A 116 -7.82 8.60 6.02
N TYR A 117 -6.92 7.88 5.33
CA TYR A 117 -5.59 7.55 5.84
C TYR A 117 -4.66 8.77 5.85
N ALA A 118 -4.63 9.54 4.76
CA ALA A 118 -3.83 10.75 4.62
C ALA A 118 -4.25 11.84 5.62
N ASP A 119 -5.55 12.04 5.82
CA ASP A 119 -6.09 12.98 6.81
C ASP A 119 -5.66 12.59 8.23
N TRP A 120 -5.76 11.31 8.57
CA TRP A 120 -5.26 10.81 9.84
C TRP A 120 -3.75 11.04 10.02
N LEU A 121 -2.94 10.84 8.97
CA LEU A 121 -1.51 11.13 9.01
C LEU A 121 -1.24 12.63 9.21
N LYS A 122 -2.00 13.51 8.55
CA LYS A 122 -1.90 14.97 8.73
C LYS A 122 -2.18 15.39 10.17
N ASP A 123 -3.22 14.84 10.78
CA ASP A 123 -3.54 15.08 12.19
C ASP A 123 -2.38 14.65 13.11
N VAL A 124 -1.82 13.46 12.86
CA VAL A 124 -0.66 12.94 13.61
C VAL A 124 0.59 13.80 13.41
N ILE A 125 0.84 14.27 12.19
CA ILE A 125 1.98 15.16 11.88
C ILE A 125 1.84 16.46 12.67
N GLY A 126 0.67 17.10 12.62
CA GLY A 126 0.40 18.34 13.36
C GLY A 126 0.61 18.15 14.87
N ASP A 127 0.13 17.03 15.41
CA ASP A 127 0.34 16.63 16.79
C ASP A 127 1.82 16.54 17.23
N PHE A 128 2.70 16.06 16.33
CA PHE A 128 4.14 15.96 16.58
C PHE A 128 4.88 17.29 16.34
N GLU A 129 4.41 18.11 15.40
CA GLU A 129 4.94 19.45 15.17
C GLU A 129 4.66 20.37 16.38
N ASP A 130 3.47 20.27 16.96
CA ASP A 130 3.12 20.94 18.21
C ASP A 130 4.02 20.49 19.38
N ASP A 131 4.29 19.18 19.48
CA ASP A 131 5.19 18.63 20.50
C ASP A 131 6.62 19.18 20.34
N LEU A 132 7.11 19.30 19.10
CA LEU A 132 8.42 19.84 18.80
C LEU A 132 8.52 21.35 19.09
N ALA A 133 7.43 22.10 18.87
CA ALA A 133 7.36 23.53 19.15
C ALA A 133 7.42 23.85 20.65
N LEU A 134 6.92 22.95 21.51
CA LEU A 134 6.92 23.09 22.97
C LEU A 134 8.23 22.65 23.64
N PHE A 135 9.11 21.97 22.91
CA PHE A 135 10.39 21.46 23.40
C PHE A 135 11.36 22.49 24.02
N PRO A 136 11.41 23.77 23.56
CA PRO A 136 12.26 24.80 24.17
C PRO A 136 11.87 25.21 25.60
N ALA A 137 10.68 24.80 26.09
CA ALA A 137 10.16 25.20 27.40
C ALA A 137 10.68 24.34 28.59
N GLY A 138 11.58 23.38 28.35
CA GLY A 138 12.18 22.50 29.36
C GLY A 138 11.94 21.01 29.06
N PRO A 139 12.68 20.08 29.72
CA PRO A 139 12.55 18.64 29.47
C PRO A 139 11.12 18.20 29.73
N SER A 140 10.50 17.63 28.70
CA SER A 140 9.12 17.20 28.73
C SER A 140 8.99 15.98 29.62
N ARG A 141 7.99 15.94 30.51
CA ARG A 141 7.46 14.69 31.10
C ARG A 141 6.71 13.89 30.01
N GLY A 142 7.35 13.66 28.86
CA GLY A 142 6.75 13.23 27.59
C GLY A 142 6.57 11.72 27.45
N GLU A 143 7.18 10.91 28.33
CA GLU A 143 7.17 9.44 28.22
C GLU A 143 5.73 8.87 28.15
N GLU A 144 4.84 9.24 29.08
CA GLU A 144 3.45 8.73 29.08
C GLU A 144 2.65 9.22 27.88
N ARG A 145 2.89 10.46 27.44
CA ARG A 145 2.21 11.06 26.28
C ARG A 145 2.60 10.32 25.00
N TRP A 146 3.90 10.15 24.74
CA TRP A 146 4.39 9.50 23.53
C TRP A 146 4.06 8.01 23.52
N MET A 147 4.18 7.31 24.65
CA MET A 147 3.71 5.92 24.76
C MET A 147 2.22 5.78 24.42
N GLY A 148 1.38 6.70 24.93
CA GLY A 148 -0.04 6.76 24.62
C GLY A 148 -0.31 7.00 23.14
N ARG A 149 0.40 7.95 22.51
CA ARG A 149 0.29 8.27 21.07
C ARG A 149 0.63 7.05 20.20
N PHE A 150 1.82 6.44 20.39
CA PHE A 150 2.20 5.24 19.62
C PHE A 150 1.27 4.06 19.88
N GLY A 151 0.75 3.90 21.11
CA GLY A 151 -0.29 2.92 21.41
C GLY A 151 -1.60 3.18 20.65
N GLY A 152 -2.00 4.45 20.48
CA GLY A 152 -3.12 4.86 19.64
C GLY A 152 -2.88 4.57 18.16
N MET A 153 -1.67 4.82 17.66
CA MET A 153 -1.28 4.54 16.28
C MET A 153 -1.32 3.05 15.94
N VAL A 154 -0.78 2.20 16.82
CA VAL A 154 -0.85 0.74 16.66
C VAL A 154 -2.31 0.28 16.54
N LYS A 155 -3.22 0.82 17.36
CA LYS A 155 -4.65 0.52 17.29
C LYS A 155 -5.27 1.02 15.99
N LYS A 156 -4.93 2.24 15.54
CA LYS A 156 -5.47 2.82 14.31
C LYS A 156 -4.98 2.08 13.07
N GLN A 157 -3.69 1.74 12.97
CA GLN A 157 -3.16 0.92 11.88
C GLN A 157 -3.85 -0.44 11.81
N HIS A 158 -4.08 -1.07 12.96
CA HIS A 158 -4.83 -2.33 13.02
C HIS A 158 -6.30 -2.18 12.58
N ALA A 159 -6.96 -1.07 12.94
CA ALA A 159 -8.32 -0.79 12.51
C ALA A 159 -8.42 -0.55 10.99
N LEU A 160 -7.49 0.21 10.43
CA LEU A 160 -7.36 0.46 8.99
C LEU A 160 -7.11 -0.83 8.21
N ALA A 161 -6.18 -1.67 8.67
CA ALA A 161 -5.90 -2.96 8.05
C ALA A 161 -7.12 -3.90 8.06
N ARG A 162 -7.89 -3.93 9.17
CA ARG A 162 -9.13 -4.71 9.26
C ARG A 162 -10.23 -4.20 8.33
N GLU A 163 -10.28 -2.89 8.11
CA GLU A 163 -11.23 -2.31 7.16
C GLU A 163 -10.90 -2.75 5.74
N LEU A 164 -9.63 -2.65 5.32
CA LEU A 164 -9.16 -3.16 4.03
C LEU A 164 -9.37 -4.67 3.90
N GLU A 165 -9.07 -5.46 4.93
CA GLU A 165 -9.24 -6.92 4.90
C GLU A 165 -10.70 -7.31 4.60
N LYS A 166 -11.68 -6.59 5.17
CA LYS A 166 -13.10 -6.81 4.85
C LYS A 166 -13.43 -6.48 3.40
N ARG A 167 -12.80 -5.45 2.82
CA ARG A 167 -13.00 -5.06 1.42
C ARG A 167 -12.36 -6.07 0.47
N VAL A 168 -11.09 -6.44 0.72
CA VAL A 168 -10.37 -7.48 -0.02
C VAL A 168 -11.14 -8.80 -0.05
N LYS A 169 -11.67 -9.25 1.10
CA LYS A 169 -12.51 -10.47 1.14
C LYS A 169 -13.77 -10.38 0.30
N ARG A 170 -14.38 -9.19 0.17
CA ARG A 170 -15.53 -8.98 -0.72
C ARG A 170 -15.11 -9.05 -2.19
N TYR A 171 -13.98 -8.44 -2.54
CA TYR A 171 -13.43 -8.50 -3.90
C TYR A 171 -13.05 -9.92 -4.31
N ASP A 172 -12.33 -10.66 -3.47
CA ASP A 172 -11.98 -12.07 -3.71
C ASP A 172 -13.22 -12.97 -3.82
N ALA A 173 -14.24 -12.76 -2.97
CA ALA A 173 -15.50 -13.49 -3.07
C ALA A 173 -16.25 -13.19 -4.37
N GLU A 174 -16.24 -11.94 -4.81
CA GLU A 174 -16.88 -11.51 -6.04
C GLU A 174 -16.12 -12.03 -7.28
N GLU A 175 -14.79 -11.99 -7.27
CA GLU A 175 -13.94 -12.60 -8.30
C GLU A 175 -14.26 -14.09 -8.45
N LYS A 176 -14.27 -14.85 -7.35
CA LYS A 176 -14.61 -16.28 -7.34
C LYS A 176 -16.03 -16.55 -7.85
N ARG A 177 -16.99 -15.70 -7.47
CA ARG A 177 -18.38 -15.80 -7.93
C ARG A 177 -18.48 -15.61 -9.45
N LEU A 178 -17.82 -14.58 -9.99
CA LEU A 178 -17.82 -14.26 -11.41
C LEU A 178 -17.06 -15.31 -12.22
N ALA A 179 -15.92 -15.79 -11.74
CA ALA A 179 -15.17 -16.88 -12.35
C ALA A 179 -16.02 -18.17 -12.42
N GLY A 180 -16.76 -18.49 -11.36
CA GLY A 180 -17.69 -19.61 -11.35
C GLY A 180 -18.82 -19.49 -12.37
N ILE A 181 -19.33 -18.27 -12.61
CA ILE A 181 -20.33 -18.02 -13.65
C ILE A 181 -19.75 -18.21 -15.04
N ILE A 182 -18.54 -17.69 -15.29
CA ILE A 182 -17.85 -17.83 -16.59
C ILE A 182 -17.59 -19.31 -16.90
N GLU A 183 -17.04 -20.05 -15.93
CA GLU A 183 -16.78 -21.48 -16.10
C GLU A 183 -18.08 -22.26 -16.32
N ARG A 184 -19.13 -21.96 -15.55
CA ARG A 184 -20.44 -22.61 -15.75
C ARG A 184 -21.01 -22.34 -17.14
N ARG A 185 -20.88 -21.11 -17.67
CA ARG A 185 -21.30 -20.80 -19.05
C ARG A 185 -20.46 -21.56 -20.07
N ARG A 186 -19.16 -21.73 -19.84
CA ARG A 186 -18.27 -22.51 -20.71
C ARG A 186 -18.72 -23.98 -20.76
N GLU A 187 -18.90 -24.61 -19.61
CA GLU A 187 -19.41 -25.99 -19.49
C GLU A 187 -20.75 -26.17 -20.22
N LEU A 188 -21.68 -25.23 -20.01
CA LEU A 188 -23.00 -25.30 -20.64
C LEU A 188 -22.92 -25.11 -22.16
N ARG A 189 -22.03 -24.25 -22.67
CA ARG A 189 -21.81 -24.08 -24.12
C ARG A 189 -21.22 -25.33 -24.75
N GLU A 190 -20.25 -25.96 -24.09
CA GLU A 190 -19.66 -27.22 -24.53
C GLU A 190 -20.72 -28.33 -24.59
N ARG A 191 -21.46 -28.52 -23.48
CA ARG A 191 -22.56 -29.47 -23.41
C ARG A 191 -23.66 -29.19 -24.44
N PHE A 192 -23.97 -27.92 -24.69
CA PHE A 192 -24.94 -27.53 -25.71
C PHE A 192 -24.48 -27.96 -27.11
N GLY A 193 -23.19 -27.76 -27.43
CA GLY A 193 -22.57 -28.23 -28.67
C GLY A 193 -22.63 -29.75 -28.81
N GLU A 194 -22.23 -30.50 -27.77
CA GLU A 194 -22.28 -31.96 -27.76
C GLU A 194 -23.69 -32.53 -27.95
N LEU A 195 -24.69 -31.91 -27.31
CA LEU A 195 -26.09 -32.30 -27.45
C LEU A 195 -26.61 -32.00 -28.85
N HIS A 196 -26.24 -30.86 -29.44
CA HIS A 196 -26.59 -30.53 -30.82
C HIS A 196 -25.98 -31.50 -31.82
N ASP A 197 -24.70 -31.84 -31.66
CA ASP A 197 -24.00 -32.82 -32.49
C ASP A 197 -24.63 -34.21 -32.37
N SER A 198 -24.98 -34.61 -31.14
CA SER A 198 -25.61 -35.90 -30.87
C SER A 198 -27.03 -35.96 -31.45
N LEU A 199 -27.79 -34.86 -31.36
CA LEU A 199 -29.10 -34.73 -31.98
C LEU A 199 -28.99 -34.83 -33.51
N ALA A 200 -28.07 -34.10 -34.13
CA ALA A 200 -27.84 -34.13 -35.57
C ALA A 200 -27.54 -35.55 -36.06
N ARG A 201 -26.62 -36.27 -35.39
CA ARG A 201 -26.29 -37.66 -35.72
C ARG A 201 -27.49 -38.61 -35.60
N ILE A 202 -28.35 -38.43 -34.61
CA ILE A 202 -29.56 -39.25 -34.46
C ILE A 202 -30.60 -38.89 -35.52
N GLU A 203 -30.79 -37.61 -35.82
CA GLU A 203 -31.73 -37.16 -36.85
C GLU A 203 -31.31 -37.64 -38.25
N ASP A 204 -30.01 -37.62 -38.56
CA ASP A 204 -29.47 -38.18 -39.80
C ASP A 204 -29.71 -39.69 -39.87
N ARG A 205 -29.45 -40.44 -38.78
CA ARG A 205 -29.81 -41.87 -38.70
C ARG A 205 -31.31 -42.11 -38.91
N ILE A 206 -32.18 -41.26 -38.38
CA ILE A 206 -33.64 -41.38 -38.59
C ILE A 206 -34.01 -41.14 -40.06
N ARG A 207 -33.38 -40.18 -40.73
CA ARG A 207 -33.61 -39.88 -42.16
C ARG A 207 -33.07 -40.96 -43.09
N GLU A 208 -31.91 -41.52 -42.76
CA GLU A 208 -31.22 -42.56 -43.54
C GLU A 208 -31.74 -43.98 -43.24
N SER A 209 -32.51 -44.15 -42.16
CA SER A 209 -32.99 -45.45 -41.71
C SER A 209 -33.95 -46.13 -42.70
N GLN A 210 -33.50 -47.26 -43.23
CA GLN A 210 -34.33 -48.39 -43.70
C GLN A 210 -34.60 -49.42 -42.57
N GLY A 211 -34.28 -49.08 -41.32
CA GLY A 211 -34.34 -49.98 -40.17
C GLY A 211 -35.75 -50.37 -39.73
N SER A 212 -35.85 -51.35 -38.83
CA SER A 212 -37.14 -51.82 -38.31
C SER A 212 -37.90 -50.70 -37.58
N SER A 213 -39.23 -50.75 -37.57
CA SER A 213 -40.07 -49.72 -36.92
C SER A 213 -39.73 -49.50 -35.43
N SER A 214 -39.18 -50.52 -34.76
CA SER A 214 -38.73 -50.45 -33.37
C SER A 214 -37.49 -49.57 -33.21
N GLU A 215 -36.51 -49.70 -34.10
CA GLU A 215 -35.25 -48.93 -34.05
C GLU A 215 -35.49 -47.45 -34.36
N ARG A 216 -36.39 -47.17 -35.31
CA ARG A 216 -36.84 -45.82 -35.60
C ARG A 216 -37.52 -45.16 -34.39
N ARG A 217 -38.42 -45.88 -33.70
CA ARG A 217 -39.06 -45.39 -32.46
C ARG A 217 -38.07 -45.13 -31.34
N GLU A 218 -37.03 -45.95 -31.19
CA GLU A 218 -36.00 -45.74 -30.17
C GLU A 218 -35.16 -44.50 -30.47
N ASN A 219 -34.76 -44.31 -31.73
CA ASN A 219 -34.04 -43.11 -32.15
C ASN A 219 -34.88 -41.83 -32.01
N GLU A 220 -36.18 -41.88 -32.33
CA GLU A 220 -37.11 -40.78 -32.10
C GLU A 220 -37.20 -40.39 -30.61
N LYS A 221 -37.28 -41.37 -29.70
CA LYS A 221 -37.25 -41.12 -28.25
C LYS A 221 -35.93 -40.48 -27.79
N LYS A 222 -34.78 -40.94 -28.32
CA LYS A 222 -33.48 -40.34 -28.00
C LYS A 222 -33.39 -38.91 -28.53
N ALA A 223 -33.88 -38.64 -29.74
CA ALA A 223 -33.95 -37.29 -30.29
C ALA A 223 -34.83 -36.37 -29.45
N GLU A 224 -36.01 -36.83 -29.01
CA GLU A 224 -36.88 -36.07 -28.12
C GLU A 224 -36.21 -35.75 -26.78
N LYS A 225 -35.49 -36.72 -26.19
CA LYS A 225 -34.69 -36.50 -24.99
C LYS A 225 -33.61 -35.45 -25.20
N PHE A 226 -32.84 -35.53 -26.29
CA PHE A 226 -31.83 -34.51 -26.60
C PHE A 226 -32.43 -33.12 -26.81
N ARG A 227 -33.57 -33.01 -27.50
CA ARG A 227 -34.27 -31.72 -27.63
C ARG A 227 -34.72 -31.16 -26.28
N ALA A 228 -35.18 -32.01 -25.36
CA ALA A 228 -35.52 -31.59 -24.01
C ALA A 228 -34.29 -31.11 -23.23
N ASP A 229 -33.18 -31.87 -23.27
CA ASP A 229 -31.93 -31.52 -22.62
C ASP A 229 -31.34 -30.21 -23.19
N ILE A 230 -31.40 -30.01 -24.51
CA ILE A 230 -31.00 -28.76 -25.18
C ILE A 230 -31.80 -27.57 -24.65
N ARG A 231 -33.14 -27.70 -24.51
CA ARG A 231 -33.97 -26.62 -23.94
C ARG A 231 -33.59 -26.30 -22.50
N VAL A 232 -33.28 -27.31 -21.69
CA VAL A 232 -32.82 -27.11 -20.30
C VAL A 232 -31.51 -26.32 -20.29
N VAL A 233 -30.51 -26.75 -21.06
CA VAL A 233 -29.21 -26.06 -21.16
C VAL A 233 -29.36 -24.64 -21.70
N GLN A 234 -30.21 -24.44 -22.72
CA GLN A 234 -30.48 -23.12 -23.29
C GLN A 234 -31.11 -22.18 -22.25
N ASN A 235 -32.10 -22.66 -21.49
CA ASN A 235 -32.73 -21.87 -20.43
C ASN A 235 -31.72 -21.49 -19.33
N GLU A 236 -30.83 -22.42 -18.95
CA GLU A 236 -29.79 -22.14 -17.97
C GLU A 236 -28.79 -21.09 -18.50
N LEU A 237 -28.32 -21.22 -19.75
CA LEU A 237 -27.42 -20.24 -20.38
C LEU A 237 -28.02 -18.83 -20.46
N LEU A 238 -29.32 -18.72 -20.70
CA LEU A 238 -30.05 -17.45 -20.72
C LEU A 238 -30.24 -16.88 -19.31
N SER A 239 -30.31 -17.72 -18.28
CA SER A 239 -30.45 -17.28 -16.90
C SER A 239 -29.15 -16.76 -16.27
N LEU A 240 -28.00 -17.21 -16.77
CA LEU A 240 -26.69 -16.77 -16.29
C LEU A 240 -26.36 -15.37 -16.85
N PRO A 241 -25.83 -14.44 -16.03
CA PRO A 241 -25.43 -13.14 -16.53
C PRO A 241 -24.30 -13.28 -17.55
N LEU A 242 -24.24 -12.36 -18.51
CA LEU A 242 -23.09 -12.18 -19.39
C LEU A 242 -22.04 -11.37 -18.62
N VAL A 243 -20.97 -12.04 -18.22
CA VAL A 243 -19.85 -11.43 -17.50
C VAL A 243 -18.72 -11.19 -18.50
N ASP A 244 -18.18 -9.98 -18.51
CA ASP A 244 -16.97 -9.65 -19.26
C ASP A 244 -15.76 -10.22 -18.50
N GLU A 245 -14.87 -10.94 -19.19
CA GLU A 245 -13.71 -11.58 -18.56
C GLU A 245 -12.70 -10.55 -18.02
N ASP A 246 -12.73 -9.32 -18.56
CA ASP A 246 -11.89 -8.21 -18.10
C ASP A 246 -12.15 -7.81 -16.63
N ILE A 247 -13.38 -8.01 -16.14
CA ILE A 247 -13.77 -7.65 -14.77
C ILE A 247 -13.10 -8.55 -13.73
N LEU A 248 -12.73 -9.79 -14.10
CA LEU A 248 -11.96 -10.66 -13.22
C LEU A 248 -10.57 -10.09 -12.96
N LYS A 249 -9.92 -9.57 -14.02
CA LYS A 249 -8.61 -8.92 -13.88
C LYS A 249 -8.69 -7.65 -13.03
N HIS A 250 -9.80 -6.90 -13.12
CA HIS A 250 -10.05 -5.76 -12.24
C HIS A 250 -10.11 -6.17 -10.76
N TYR A 251 -10.88 -7.21 -10.40
CA TYR A 251 -10.92 -7.66 -9.02
C TYR A 251 -9.58 -8.23 -8.53
N ALA A 252 -8.85 -8.94 -9.38
CA ALA A 252 -7.50 -9.40 -9.06
C ALA A 252 -6.56 -8.23 -8.72
N VAL A 253 -6.61 -7.13 -9.48
CA VAL A 253 -5.85 -5.90 -9.19
C VAL A 253 -6.23 -5.31 -7.83
N LEU A 254 -7.53 -5.22 -7.52
CA LEU A 254 -8.01 -4.69 -6.24
C LEU A 254 -7.60 -5.55 -5.04
N VAL A 255 -7.67 -6.88 -5.18
CA VAL A 255 -7.23 -7.83 -4.17
C VAL A 255 -5.74 -7.65 -3.91
N GLU A 256 -4.92 -7.66 -4.95
CA GLU A 256 -3.47 -7.50 -4.84
C GLU A 256 -3.09 -6.14 -4.22
N ARG A 257 -3.75 -5.05 -4.62
CA ARG A 257 -3.53 -3.73 -4.04
C ARG A 257 -3.89 -3.67 -2.57
N GLY A 258 -5.04 -4.24 -2.20
CA GLY A 258 -5.49 -4.27 -0.81
C GLY A 258 -4.61 -5.14 0.07
N GLU A 259 -4.17 -6.31 -0.40
CA GLU A 259 -3.24 -7.19 0.32
C GLU A 259 -1.88 -6.52 0.55
N ALA A 260 -1.33 -5.85 -0.47
CA ALA A 260 -0.08 -5.12 -0.35
C ALA A 260 -0.15 -4.01 0.71
N GLU A 261 -1.27 -3.27 0.76
CA GLU A 261 -1.45 -2.21 1.74
C GLU A 261 -1.71 -2.78 3.16
N ILE A 262 -2.45 -3.89 3.30
CA ILE A 262 -2.58 -4.60 4.59
C ILE A 262 -1.21 -5.04 5.12
N ASP A 263 -0.36 -5.58 4.24
CA ASP A 263 1.02 -5.96 4.58
C ASP A 263 1.85 -4.75 5.01
N TRP A 264 1.70 -3.62 4.31
CA TRP A 264 2.36 -2.36 4.66
C TRP A 264 1.93 -1.84 6.04
N LEU A 265 0.62 -1.78 6.32
CA LEU A 265 0.08 -1.34 7.61
C LEU A 265 0.54 -2.27 8.74
N SER A 266 0.68 -3.57 8.49
CA SER A 266 1.27 -4.52 9.44
C SER A 266 2.73 -4.19 9.74
N LEU A 267 3.53 -3.85 8.73
CA LEU A 267 4.93 -3.48 8.91
C LEU A 267 5.05 -2.19 9.73
N LYS A 268 4.26 -1.16 9.39
CA LYS A 268 4.23 0.10 10.15
C LYS A 268 3.72 -0.07 11.58
N ARG A 269 2.77 -0.96 11.81
CA ARG A 269 2.32 -1.30 13.17
C ARG A 269 3.46 -1.86 14.01
N ASP A 270 4.23 -2.81 13.47
CA ASP A 270 5.33 -3.44 14.19
C ASP A 270 6.45 -2.41 14.48
N GLU A 271 6.73 -1.50 13.54
CA GLU A 271 7.61 -0.34 13.76
C GLU A 271 7.13 0.55 14.90
N TYR A 272 5.86 0.97 14.89
CA TYR A 272 5.29 1.84 15.93
C TYR A 272 5.25 1.15 17.30
N GLU A 273 5.04 -0.16 17.35
CA GLU A 273 5.13 -0.91 18.59
C GLU A 273 6.55 -0.89 19.16
N ALA A 274 7.57 -1.00 18.31
CA ALA A 274 8.95 -0.91 18.74
C ALA A 274 9.34 0.53 19.12
N MET A 275 8.88 1.54 18.38
CA MET A 275 9.08 2.95 18.72
C MET A 275 8.41 3.32 20.05
N ARG A 276 7.28 2.70 20.39
CA ARG A 276 6.63 2.86 21.71
C ARG A 276 7.55 2.49 22.86
N ASP A 277 8.36 1.44 22.70
CA ASP A 277 9.32 1.03 23.73
C ASP A 277 10.46 2.04 23.87
N VAL A 278 10.94 2.60 22.76
CA VAL A 278 11.94 3.68 22.81
C VAL A 278 11.35 4.94 23.44
N ALA A 279 10.12 5.31 23.09
CA ALA A 279 9.42 6.44 23.71
C ALA A 279 9.28 6.31 25.24
N ALA A 280 9.21 5.07 25.75
CA ALA A 280 9.12 4.79 27.19
C ALA A 280 10.44 5.03 27.96
N VAL A 281 11.57 5.11 27.25
CA VAL A 281 12.92 5.14 27.87
C VAL A 281 13.82 6.27 27.34
N VAL A 282 13.42 6.96 26.28
CA VAL A 282 14.26 7.97 25.59
C VAL A 282 14.62 9.16 26.49
N GLY A 283 13.74 9.50 27.44
CA GLY A 283 13.94 10.59 28.42
C GLY A 283 14.65 10.18 29.71
N ARG A 284 15.05 8.91 29.85
CA ARG A 284 15.65 8.41 31.09
C ARG A 284 17.14 8.69 31.16
N ASP A 285 17.65 8.81 32.41
CA ASP A 285 19.07 9.02 32.67
C ASP A 285 19.88 7.77 32.26
N PRO A 286 20.78 7.87 31.26
CA PRO A 286 21.59 6.76 30.79
C PRO A 286 22.46 6.12 31.88
N ARG A 287 22.84 6.86 32.92
CA ARG A 287 23.65 6.32 34.02
C ARG A 287 22.88 5.38 34.94
N ARG A 288 21.56 5.54 35.03
CA ARG A 288 20.68 4.74 35.90
C ARG A 288 19.95 3.66 35.12
N ASP A 289 19.53 3.97 33.90
CA ASP A 289 18.61 3.17 33.12
C ASP A 289 19.23 2.57 31.84
N ALA A 290 20.57 2.57 31.71
CA ALA A 290 21.29 2.06 30.54
C ALA A 290 20.75 0.72 30.02
N SER A 291 20.50 -0.25 30.91
CA SER A 291 20.03 -1.58 30.51
C SER A 291 18.64 -1.54 29.86
N ALA A 292 17.73 -0.69 30.33
CA ALA A 292 16.39 -0.54 29.78
C ALA A 292 16.44 0.19 28.43
N ILE A 293 17.27 1.23 28.33
CA ILE A 293 17.51 1.95 27.07
C ILE A 293 18.14 1.01 26.04
N GLU A 294 19.21 0.30 26.40
CA GLU A 294 19.88 -0.69 25.56
C GLU A 294 18.92 -1.76 25.04
N ALA A 295 18.03 -2.28 25.89
CA ALA A 295 17.03 -3.26 25.51
C ALA A 295 16.02 -2.71 24.48
N ALA A 296 15.52 -1.47 24.68
CA ALA A 296 14.55 -0.86 23.77
C ALA A 296 15.17 -0.57 22.39
N TYR A 297 16.37 0.02 22.35
CA TYR A 297 17.06 0.34 21.10
C TYR A 297 17.41 -0.93 20.31
N ARG A 298 17.92 -1.98 20.98
CA ARG A 298 18.14 -3.29 20.34
C ARG A 298 16.85 -3.97 19.89
N ARG A 299 15.72 -3.74 20.56
CA ARG A 299 14.42 -4.25 20.09
C ARG A 299 14.03 -3.57 18.78
N VAL A 300 14.11 -2.24 18.72
CA VAL A 300 13.82 -1.47 17.50
C VAL A 300 14.71 -1.93 16.35
N VAL A 301 16.03 -1.99 16.54
CA VAL A 301 16.95 -2.45 15.48
C VAL A 301 16.56 -3.83 14.94
N ARG A 302 16.29 -4.81 15.82
CA ARG A 302 15.85 -6.16 15.39
C ARG A 302 14.53 -6.14 14.63
N VAL A 303 13.58 -5.29 15.02
CA VAL A 303 12.31 -5.14 14.30
C VAL A 303 12.53 -4.57 12.91
N LEU A 304 13.37 -3.54 12.78
CA LEU A 304 13.70 -2.94 11.48
C LEU A 304 14.46 -3.91 10.56
N GLU A 305 15.41 -4.69 11.11
CA GLU A 305 16.11 -5.75 10.37
C GLU A 305 15.14 -6.84 9.88
N SER A 306 14.20 -7.24 10.74
CA SER A 306 13.15 -8.20 10.38
C SER A 306 12.23 -7.64 9.29
N ALA A 307 11.89 -6.35 9.35
CA ALA A 307 11.10 -5.66 8.34
C ALA A 307 11.82 -5.64 6.98
N ILE A 308 13.13 -5.31 6.95
CA ILE A 308 13.95 -5.40 5.73
C ILE A 308 13.90 -6.80 5.12
N ASN A 309 14.07 -7.84 5.95
CA ASN A 309 14.02 -9.23 5.47
C ASN A 309 12.63 -9.62 4.93
N ARG A 310 11.55 -9.13 5.55
CA ARG A 310 10.18 -9.33 5.07
C ARG A 310 9.97 -8.63 3.73
N LEU A 311 10.45 -7.40 3.58
CA LEU A 311 10.36 -6.63 2.33
C LEU A 311 11.13 -7.30 1.19
N PHE A 312 12.33 -7.83 1.42
CA PHE A 312 13.05 -8.58 0.39
C PHE A 312 12.27 -9.81 -0.11
N ARG A 313 11.69 -10.60 0.81
CA ARG A 313 10.85 -11.74 0.43
C ARG A 313 9.62 -11.32 -0.37
N LYS A 314 9.05 -10.16 -0.03
CA LYS A 314 7.91 -9.59 -0.75
C LYS A 314 8.32 -9.11 -2.14
N MET A 315 9.49 -8.50 -2.30
CA MET A 315 10.03 -8.17 -3.63
C MET A 315 10.23 -9.42 -4.50
N ASP A 316 10.81 -10.50 -3.95
CA ASP A 316 10.94 -11.78 -4.67
C ASP A 316 9.56 -12.36 -5.07
N GLU A 317 8.56 -12.20 -4.21
CA GLU A 317 7.18 -12.61 -4.50
C GLU A 317 6.60 -11.78 -5.64
N LEU A 318 6.79 -10.45 -5.62
CA LEU A 318 6.33 -9.55 -6.68
C LEU A 318 6.99 -9.86 -8.02
N ASP A 319 8.29 -10.15 -8.06
CA ASP A 319 8.98 -10.54 -9.29
C ASP A 319 8.38 -11.83 -9.88
N ARG A 320 8.06 -12.81 -9.04
CA ARG A 320 7.37 -14.05 -9.47
C ARG A 320 5.96 -13.78 -9.95
N LYS A 321 5.20 -12.92 -9.27
CA LYS A 321 3.84 -12.55 -9.67
C LYS A 321 3.87 -11.81 -11.00
N ARG A 322 4.74 -10.81 -11.14
CA ARG A 322 4.97 -10.06 -12.38
C ARG A 322 5.36 -10.97 -13.55
N ALA A 323 6.26 -11.93 -13.36
CA ALA A 323 6.65 -12.88 -14.40
C ALA A 323 5.48 -13.77 -14.90
N ARG A 324 4.42 -13.92 -14.11
CA ARG A 324 3.20 -14.67 -14.48
C ARG A 324 2.13 -13.81 -15.14
N VAL A 325 2.30 -12.48 -15.14
CA VAL A 325 1.37 -11.57 -15.82
C VAL A 325 1.59 -11.68 -17.33
N THR A 326 0.79 -12.50 -17.99
CA THR A 326 0.82 -12.65 -19.45
C THR A 326 -0.24 -11.74 -20.10
N PRO A 327 0.15 -10.76 -20.93
CA PRO A 327 -0.80 -9.97 -21.70
C PRO A 327 -1.37 -10.84 -22.82
N ALA A 328 -2.54 -11.43 -22.56
CA ALA A 328 -3.31 -12.20 -23.51
C ALA A 328 -4.80 -11.89 -23.35
N GLY A 329 -5.53 -12.06 -24.45
CA GLY A 329 -6.97 -11.79 -24.53
C GLY A 329 -7.32 -10.58 -25.39
N SER A 330 -8.47 -9.98 -25.09
CA SER A 330 -8.93 -8.72 -25.65
C SER A 330 -7.99 -7.54 -25.35
N LEU A 331 -8.14 -6.43 -26.08
CA LEU A 331 -7.33 -5.22 -25.84
C LEU A 331 -7.44 -4.75 -24.38
N ARG A 332 -8.65 -4.78 -23.80
CA ARG A 332 -8.90 -4.42 -22.41
C ARG A 332 -8.17 -5.35 -21.45
N GLU A 333 -8.22 -6.65 -21.70
CA GLU A 333 -7.50 -7.62 -20.89
C GLU A 333 -5.97 -7.42 -20.93
N VAL A 334 -5.42 -6.98 -22.07
CA VAL A 334 -4.01 -6.60 -22.19
C VAL A 334 -3.71 -5.32 -21.41
N GLU A 335 -4.59 -4.33 -21.45
CA GLU A 335 -4.49 -3.09 -20.66
C GLU A 335 -4.50 -3.40 -19.16
N ARG A 336 -5.42 -4.25 -18.68
CA ARG A 336 -5.46 -4.67 -17.26
C ARG A 336 -4.22 -5.45 -16.84
N SER A 337 -3.68 -6.30 -17.70
CA SER A 337 -2.40 -6.97 -17.44
C SER A 337 -1.24 -5.96 -17.34
N ARG A 338 -1.25 -4.87 -18.12
CA ARG A 338 -0.26 -3.79 -18.00
C ARG A 338 -0.44 -2.99 -16.72
N GLU A 339 -1.68 -2.68 -16.32
CA GLU A 339 -1.99 -2.02 -15.04
C GLU A 339 -1.44 -2.83 -13.86
N LEU A 340 -1.71 -4.13 -13.82
CA LEU A 340 -1.21 -5.01 -12.77
C LEU A 340 0.34 -5.09 -12.74
N ALA A 341 0.96 -5.19 -13.91
CA ALA A 341 2.42 -5.19 -14.01
C ALA A 341 3.03 -3.86 -13.54
N GLY A 342 2.44 -2.73 -13.93
CA GLY A 342 2.86 -1.39 -13.49
C GLY A 342 2.66 -1.19 -11.98
N PHE A 343 1.57 -1.72 -11.42
CA PHE A 343 1.36 -1.74 -9.97
C PHE A 343 2.49 -2.49 -9.25
N TYR A 344 2.88 -3.68 -9.73
CA TYR A 344 3.99 -4.43 -9.13
C TYR A 344 5.33 -3.70 -9.22
N GLU A 345 5.62 -3.03 -10.33
CA GLU A 345 6.83 -2.20 -10.47
C GLU A 345 6.85 -1.05 -9.47
N ARG A 346 5.75 -0.33 -9.31
CA ARG A 346 5.64 0.75 -8.32
C ARG A 346 5.83 0.24 -6.90
N LEU A 347 5.18 -0.88 -6.57
CA LEU A 347 5.29 -1.50 -5.25
C LEU A 347 6.71 -1.97 -4.94
N GLN A 348 7.41 -2.51 -5.95
CA GLN A 348 8.83 -2.87 -5.84
C GLN A 348 9.70 -1.64 -5.55
N GLY A 349 9.45 -0.53 -6.25
CA GLY A 349 10.11 0.76 -5.99
C GLY A 349 9.85 1.28 -4.56
N ARG A 350 8.61 1.18 -4.08
CA ARG A 350 8.23 1.54 -2.70
C ARG A 350 8.97 0.70 -1.67
N TYR A 351 9.04 -0.62 -1.87
CA TYR A 351 9.75 -1.52 -0.94
C TYR A 351 11.27 -1.30 -0.93
N ASP A 352 11.87 -1.07 -2.09
CA ASP A 352 13.29 -0.75 -2.20
C ASP A 352 13.63 0.60 -1.53
N GLY A 353 12.78 1.61 -1.73
CA GLY A 353 12.86 2.89 -1.00
C GLY A 353 12.77 2.70 0.51
N GLU A 354 11.82 1.91 0.98
CA GLU A 354 11.64 1.63 2.40
C GLU A 354 12.82 0.87 3.01
N ILE A 355 13.38 -0.12 2.30
CA ILE A 355 14.59 -0.82 2.74
C ILE A 355 15.75 0.15 2.95
N ARG A 356 15.96 1.12 2.05
CA ARG A 356 16.98 2.16 2.22
C ARG A 356 16.72 3.01 3.47
N ARG A 357 15.47 3.45 3.66
CA ARG A 357 15.06 4.23 4.84
C ARG A 357 15.32 3.46 6.14
N LEU A 358 14.92 2.19 6.20
CA LEU A 358 15.10 1.33 7.36
C LEU A 358 16.58 1.15 7.72
N ARG A 359 17.47 1.00 6.73
CA ARG A 359 18.92 0.93 6.97
C ARG A 359 19.48 2.21 7.59
N VAL A 360 19.03 3.37 7.14
CA VAL A 360 19.41 4.67 7.72
C VAL A 360 18.92 4.75 9.17
N LEU A 361 17.69 4.33 9.45
CA LEU A 361 17.15 4.30 10.81
C LEU A 361 17.91 3.36 11.73
N ILE A 362 18.26 2.15 11.27
CA ILE A 362 19.09 1.21 12.04
C ILE A 362 20.40 1.88 12.44
N GLY A 363 21.12 2.48 11.48
CA GLY A 363 22.37 3.20 11.77
C GLY A 363 22.19 4.35 12.76
N ALA A 364 21.05 5.05 12.69
CA ALA A 364 20.72 6.12 13.62
C ALA A 364 20.43 5.60 15.04
N TYR A 365 19.77 4.44 15.20
CA TYR A 365 19.54 3.83 16.52
C TYR A 365 20.81 3.19 17.09
N ASP A 366 21.67 2.60 16.25
CA ASP A 366 22.97 2.08 16.68
C ASP A 366 23.90 3.20 17.18
N ALA A 367 23.87 4.37 16.53
CA ALA A 367 24.62 5.55 16.97
C ALA A 367 24.16 6.04 18.35
N GLU A 368 22.85 6.11 18.58
CA GLU A 368 22.28 6.47 19.89
C GLU A 368 22.63 5.43 20.96
N LEU A 369 22.59 4.14 20.61
CA LEU A 369 22.99 3.07 21.51
C LEU A 369 24.47 3.19 21.90
N ALA A 370 25.35 3.51 20.95
CA ALA A 370 26.77 3.74 21.22
C ALA A 370 26.98 4.95 22.15
N GLU A 371 26.20 6.02 21.96
CA GLU A 371 26.20 7.20 22.84
C GLU A 371 25.83 6.81 24.27
N VAL A 372 24.70 6.11 24.47
CA VAL A 372 24.22 5.61 25.78
C VAL A 372 25.29 4.77 26.49
N LEU A 373 25.92 3.83 25.76
CA LEU A 373 26.95 2.96 26.32
C LEU A 373 28.22 3.72 26.71
N SER A 374 28.56 4.77 25.95
CA SER A 374 29.69 5.64 26.29
C SER A 374 29.44 6.47 27.54
N GLU A 375 28.19 6.84 27.80
CA GLU A 375 27.77 7.63 28.98
C GLU A 375 27.70 6.78 30.25
N ARG A 376 27.34 5.50 30.13
CA ARG A 376 27.44 4.52 31.23
C ARG A 376 28.87 4.35 31.74
N GLY A 377 29.86 4.46 30.85
CA GLY A 377 31.28 4.32 31.20
C GLY A 377 31.92 5.55 31.84
N ARG A 378 31.22 6.69 31.91
CA ARG A 378 31.70 7.97 32.46
C ARG A 378 31.01 8.34 33.77
#